data_AF-A0A7X8JHR9-F1
#
_entry.id   AF-A0A7X8JHR9-F1
#
_cell.length_a   1.000
_cell.length_b   1.000
_cell.length_c   1.000
_cell.angle_alpha   90.00
_cell.angle_beta   90.00
_cell.angle_gamma   90.00
#
_symmetry.space_group_name_H-M   'P 1'
#
loop_
_entity.id
_entity.type
_entity.pdbx_description
1 polymer ?
#
loop_
_entity_poly.entity_id
_entity_poly.type
_entity_poly.pdbx_seq_one_letter_code
_entity_poly.pdbx_strand_id
1 'polypeptide(L)'
;MTKVSGNLALKISPAIKTSDVRRTVGPVKRKKTVIKPKRVSVSATPGRGAVQQTQVKAIRQQLAFQRLRMLLGAILTIFVIAGVFAFVMYRQATILEMNFSNLAIERQISRLDQERSQISEELAQKTNLDLIRQQAMDKLGLQDPAGSQLVQVVIPQSDRIIFAQPSAGSTENETFLASVYRTVEGYFKSLNQQGKVN
;
A
#
# COMPACT_ATOMS: atom_id res chain seq x y z
N MET A 1 -35.13 -27.04 -23.26
CA MET A 1 -34.48 -28.25 -23.84
C MET A 1 -32.97 -28.07 -23.72
N THR A 2 -32.36 -29.08 -23.11
CA THR A 2 -30.95 -29.23 -22.72
C THR A 2 -30.02 -29.39 -23.92
N LYS A 3 -28.76 -28.94 -23.77
CA LYS A 3 -27.58 -29.80 -24.01
C LYS A 3 -26.30 -29.20 -23.43
N VAL A 4 -25.74 -29.97 -22.52
CA VAL A 4 -24.41 -29.88 -21.91
C VAL A 4 -23.41 -30.61 -22.80
N SER A 5 -22.26 -29.99 -23.07
CA SER A 5 -20.95 -30.60 -23.35
C SER A 5 -19.97 -29.42 -23.42
N GLY A 6 -19.02 -29.21 -22.51
CA GLY A 6 -18.04 -30.18 -22.07
C GLY A 6 -17.02 -30.37 -23.19
N ASN A 7 -15.99 -29.52 -23.26
CA ASN A 7 -14.63 -29.87 -23.70
C ASN A 7 -13.62 -28.76 -23.40
N LEU A 8 -12.71 -29.11 -22.48
CA LEU A 8 -11.37 -28.57 -22.32
C LEU A 8 -10.62 -28.61 -23.66
N ALA A 9 -10.07 -27.49 -24.10
CA ALA A 9 -8.82 -27.46 -24.84
C ALA A 9 -8.25 -26.04 -24.80
N LEU A 10 -7.06 -25.91 -24.20
CA LEU A 10 -6.17 -24.77 -24.38
C LEU A 10 -6.06 -24.42 -25.86
N LYS A 11 -6.28 -23.15 -26.20
CA LYS A 11 -5.71 -22.59 -27.42
C LYS A 11 -5.15 -21.20 -27.14
N ILE A 12 -3.83 -21.18 -27.15
CA ILE A 12 -2.93 -20.04 -27.06
C ILE A 12 -3.03 -19.19 -28.34
N SER A 13 -2.98 -17.86 -28.15
CA SER A 13 -2.58 -16.80 -29.10
C SER A 13 -3.61 -16.38 -30.17
N PRO A 14 -3.62 -15.10 -30.64
CA PRO A 14 -2.40 -14.35 -31.03
C PRO A 14 -2.42 -12.80 -30.93
N ALA A 15 -1.23 -12.18 -30.99
CA ALA A 15 -0.98 -10.93 -31.74
C ALA A 15 0.51 -10.60 -31.77
N ILE A 16 1.24 -11.10 -32.79
CA ILE A 16 2.50 -10.48 -33.22
C ILE A 16 2.35 -10.15 -34.70
N LYS A 17 2.60 -8.87 -34.99
CA LYS A 17 2.44 -8.20 -36.27
C LYS A 17 3.36 -8.80 -37.32
N THR A 18 2.78 -8.92 -38.51
CA THR A 18 3.37 -9.28 -39.79
C THR A 18 4.37 -8.21 -40.26
N SER A 19 5.55 -8.65 -40.67
CA SER A 19 6.36 -7.93 -41.67
C SER A 19 6.86 -8.96 -42.68
N ASP A 20 6.34 -8.82 -43.90
CA ASP A 20 6.62 -9.62 -45.08
C ASP A 20 8.11 -9.71 -45.41
N VAL A 21 8.61 -10.93 -45.58
CA VAL A 21 9.78 -11.19 -46.43
C VAL A 21 9.49 -12.45 -47.25
N ARG A 22 9.05 -12.21 -48.48
CA ARG A 22 8.87 -13.19 -49.56
C ARG A 22 10.22 -13.85 -49.86
N ARG A 23 10.43 -15.09 -49.42
CA ARG A 23 11.54 -15.94 -49.88
C ARG A 23 10.98 -17.15 -50.64
N THR A 24 11.32 -17.18 -51.91
CA THR A 24 11.07 -18.25 -52.87
C THR A 24 11.64 -19.58 -52.38
N VAL A 25 10.78 -20.59 -52.26
CA VAL A 25 11.15 -21.95 -51.89
C VAL A 25 11.71 -22.66 -53.13
N GLY A 26 13.04 -22.78 -53.21
CA GLY A 26 13.69 -23.74 -54.10
C GLY A 26 13.60 -25.16 -53.50
N PRO A 27 13.59 -26.23 -54.31
CA PRO A 27 13.52 -27.59 -53.82
C PRO A 27 14.81 -27.96 -53.06
N VAL A 28 14.68 -28.16 -51.74
CA VAL A 28 15.78 -28.64 -50.88
C VAL A 28 16.08 -30.10 -51.24
N LYS A 29 17.10 -30.30 -52.07
CA LYS A 29 17.71 -31.62 -52.33
C LYS A 29 18.30 -32.15 -51.01
N ARG A 30 17.56 -33.04 -50.34
CA ARG A 30 18.08 -33.80 -49.19
C ARG A 30 19.18 -34.74 -49.69
N LYS A 31 20.45 -34.36 -49.52
CA LYS A 31 21.59 -35.26 -49.70
C LYS A 31 21.46 -36.38 -48.66
N LYS A 32 21.19 -37.61 -49.12
CA LYS A 32 21.29 -38.82 -48.28
C LYS A 32 22.74 -38.91 -47.78
N THR A 33 22.94 -38.77 -46.48
CA THR A 33 24.23 -39.01 -45.85
C THR A 33 24.55 -40.51 -45.97
N VAL A 34 25.47 -40.84 -46.85
CA VAL A 34 26.02 -42.20 -46.98
C VAL A 34 26.78 -42.49 -45.68
N ILE A 35 26.21 -43.31 -44.82
CA ILE A 35 26.86 -43.80 -43.59
C ILE A 35 28.02 -44.69 -44.04
N LYS A 36 29.24 -44.15 -44.05
CA LYS A 36 30.45 -44.94 -44.27
C LYS A 36 30.73 -45.74 -42.99
N PRO A 37 30.73 -47.08 -43.02
CA PRO A 37 31.09 -47.87 -41.85
C PRO A 37 32.57 -47.64 -41.54
N LYS A 38 32.84 -46.83 -40.51
CA LYS A 38 34.20 -46.64 -39.98
C LYS A 38 34.54 -47.90 -39.18
N ARG A 39 35.48 -48.72 -39.69
CA ARG A 39 36.00 -49.88 -38.96
C ARG A 39 36.64 -49.38 -37.67
N VAL A 40 36.03 -49.70 -36.54
CA VAL A 40 36.59 -49.46 -35.21
C VAL A 40 37.68 -50.50 -35.00
N SER A 41 38.93 -50.07 -34.82
CA SER A 41 40.02 -50.98 -34.45
C SER A 41 39.70 -51.61 -33.09
N VAL A 42 39.91 -52.93 -32.95
CA VAL A 42 39.53 -53.72 -31.76
C VAL A 42 40.14 -53.17 -30.45
N SER A 43 41.20 -52.36 -30.55
CA SER A 43 41.84 -51.64 -29.42
C SER A 43 41.04 -50.45 -28.87
N ALA A 44 40.00 -49.96 -29.57
CA ALA A 44 39.22 -48.81 -29.16
C ALA A 44 37.96 -49.18 -28.36
N THR A 45 37.75 -50.46 -28.04
CA THR A 45 36.68 -50.87 -27.13
C THR A 45 37.15 -50.57 -25.70
N PRO A 46 36.57 -49.56 -25.02
CA PRO A 46 36.96 -49.26 -23.65
C PRO A 46 36.71 -50.50 -22.78
N GLY A 47 37.74 -50.95 -22.07
CA GLY A 47 37.63 -52.11 -21.17
C GLY A 47 36.47 -51.91 -20.20
N ARG A 48 35.79 -53.00 -19.85
CA ARG A 48 34.55 -53.00 -19.03
C ARG A 48 34.69 -52.17 -17.73
N GLY A 49 35.88 -52.06 -17.16
CA GLY A 49 36.19 -51.21 -16.00
C GLY A 49 36.21 -49.70 -16.28
N ALA A 50 36.68 -49.24 -17.44
CA ALA A 50 36.72 -47.82 -17.80
C ALA A 50 35.31 -47.25 -18.07
N VAL A 51 34.43 -48.08 -18.65
CA VAL A 51 33.01 -47.74 -18.85
C VAL A 51 32.27 -47.63 -17.50
N GLN A 52 32.58 -48.49 -16.54
CA GLN A 52 32.00 -48.39 -15.20
C GLN A 52 32.46 -47.13 -14.46
N GLN A 53 33.75 -46.78 -14.53
CA GLN A 53 34.27 -45.59 -13.85
C GLN A 53 33.70 -44.28 -14.40
N THR A 54 33.49 -44.18 -15.72
CA THR A 54 32.87 -43.00 -16.34
C THR A 54 31.40 -42.86 -15.94
N GLN A 55 30.65 -43.96 -15.86
CA GLN A 55 29.28 -43.96 -15.36
C GLN A 55 29.19 -43.56 -13.88
N VAL A 56 30.07 -44.08 -13.02
CA VAL A 56 30.11 -43.70 -11.59
C VAL A 56 30.42 -42.21 -11.41
N LYS A 57 31.32 -41.63 -12.22
CA LYS A 57 31.62 -40.18 -12.19
C LYS A 57 30.42 -39.33 -12.61
N ALA A 58 29.71 -39.72 -13.67
CA ALA A 58 28.50 -39.02 -14.11
C ALA A 58 27.38 -39.05 -13.07
N ILE A 59 27.17 -40.20 -12.41
CA ILE A 59 26.19 -40.35 -11.33
C ILE A 59 26.56 -39.45 -10.13
N ARG A 60 27.84 -39.40 -9.74
CA ARG A 60 28.31 -38.52 -8.65
C ARG A 60 28.08 -37.04 -8.96
N GLN A 61 28.29 -36.61 -10.20
CA GLN A 61 28.02 -35.23 -10.60
C GLN A 61 26.54 -34.90 -10.53
N GLN A 62 25.66 -35.78 -10.99
CA GLN A 62 24.20 -35.58 -10.90
C GLN A 62 23.71 -35.47 -9.45
N LEU A 63 24.24 -36.31 -8.55
CA LEU A 63 23.94 -36.23 -7.12
C LEU A 63 24.46 -34.94 -6.48
N ALA A 64 25.63 -34.44 -6.92
CA ALA A 64 26.17 -33.17 -6.44
C ALA A 64 25.29 -31.98 -6.85
N PHE A 65 24.80 -31.94 -8.10
CA PHE A 65 23.89 -30.89 -8.55
C PHE A 65 22.53 -30.91 -7.82
N GLN A 66 22.00 -32.10 -7.52
CA GLN A 66 20.79 -32.23 -6.71
C GLN A 66 20.99 -31.71 -5.29
N ARG A 67 22.10 -32.06 -4.64
CA ARG A 67 22.44 -31.55 -3.29
C ARG A 67 22.62 -30.04 -3.27
N LEU A 68 23.30 -29.48 -4.26
CA LEU A 68 23.47 -28.03 -4.39
C LEU A 68 22.12 -27.33 -4.56
N ARG A 69 21.22 -27.86 -5.39
CA ARG A 69 19.88 -27.29 -5.57
C ARG A 69 19.05 -27.31 -4.29
N MET A 70 19.14 -28.39 -3.50
CA MET A 70 18.46 -28.49 -2.21
C MET A 70 19.02 -27.49 -1.19
N LEU A 71 20.35 -27.34 -1.12
CA LEU A 71 21.00 -26.35 -0.24
C LEU A 71 20.66 -24.92 -0.65
N LEU A 72 20.69 -24.62 -1.95
CA LEU A 72 20.33 -23.30 -2.46
C LEU A 72 18.86 -22.98 -2.18
N GLY A 73 17.97 -23.97 -2.30
CA GLY A 73 16.57 -23.86 -1.91
C GLY A 73 16.42 -23.54 -0.42
N ALA A 74 17.12 -24.26 0.46
CA ALA A 74 17.09 -24.00 1.90
C ALA A 74 17.61 -22.59 2.24
N ILE A 75 18.71 -22.16 1.64
CA ILE A 75 19.25 -20.80 1.82
C ILE A 75 18.24 -19.76 1.35
N LEU A 76 17.63 -19.95 0.17
CA LEU A 76 16.61 -19.05 -0.35
C LEU A 76 15.41 -18.95 0.61
N THR A 77 14.96 -20.07 1.19
CA THR A 77 13.84 -20.04 2.15
C THR A 77 14.18 -19.24 3.40
N ILE A 78 15.40 -19.36 3.91
CA ILE A 78 15.87 -18.57 5.06
C ILE A 78 15.88 -17.08 4.71
N PHE A 79 16.39 -16.72 3.52
CA PHE A 79 16.37 -15.34 3.04
C PHE A 79 14.96 -14.79 2.86
N VAL A 80 14.01 -15.59 2.37
CA VAL A 80 12.60 -15.18 2.25
C VAL A 80 12.01 -14.89 3.62
N ILE A 81 12.21 -15.79 4.59
CA ILE A 81 11.72 -15.60 5.95
C ILE A 81 12.34 -14.34 6.59
N ALA A 82 13.67 -14.20 6.50
CA ALA A 82 14.39 -13.03 6.99
C ALA A 82 13.91 -11.73 6.31
N GLY A 83 13.64 -11.78 5.01
CA GLY A 83 13.11 -10.64 4.24
C GLY A 83 11.71 -10.23 4.69
N VAL A 84 10.84 -11.20 5.00
CA VAL A 84 9.51 -10.91 5.57
C VAL A 84 9.64 -10.24 6.94
N PHE A 85 10.52 -10.76 7.81
CA PHE A 85 10.78 -10.15 9.11
C PHE A 85 11.32 -8.72 8.98
N ALA A 86 12.29 -8.51 8.10
CA ALA A 86 12.85 -7.18 7.84
C ALA A 86 11.78 -6.20 7.32
N PHE A 87 10.92 -6.65 6.41
CA PHE A 87 9.84 -5.83 5.86
C PHE A 87 8.82 -5.42 6.94
N VAL A 88 8.42 -6.36 7.80
CA VAL A 88 7.52 -6.08 8.92
C VAL A 88 8.15 -5.09 9.88
N MET A 89 9.43 -5.28 10.22
CA MET A 89 10.12 -4.37 11.14
C MET A 89 10.26 -2.96 10.56
N TYR A 90 10.59 -2.84 9.27
CA TYR A 90 10.66 -1.56 8.57
C TYR A 90 9.32 -0.82 8.62
N ARG A 91 8.21 -1.52 8.34
CA ARG A 91 6.87 -0.94 8.43
C ARG A 91 6.54 -0.45 9.85
N GLN A 92 6.89 -1.22 10.88
CA GLN A 92 6.64 -0.82 12.26
C GLN A 92 7.48 0.41 12.65
N ALA A 93 8.74 0.48 12.24
CA ALA A 93 9.59 1.63 12.49
C ALA A 93 9.02 2.91 11.85
N THR A 94 8.54 2.84 10.61
CA THR A 94 7.89 3.98 9.94
C THR A 94 6.61 4.43 10.66
N ILE A 95 5.78 3.50 11.13
CA ILE A 95 4.57 3.83 11.90
C ILE A 95 4.93 4.55 13.19
N LEU A 96 5.97 4.10 13.88
CA LEU A 96 6.43 4.67 15.13
C LEU A 96 7.00 6.08 14.96
N GLU A 97 7.74 6.33 13.89
CA GLU A 97 8.19 7.68 13.51
C GLU A 97 7.01 8.63 13.27
N MET A 98 6.01 8.16 12.51
CA MET A 98 4.78 8.91 12.26
C MET A 98 3.96 9.16 13.54
N ASN A 99 3.96 8.20 14.46
CA ASN A 99 3.31 8.37 15.75
C ASN A 99 4.01 9.46 16.57
N PHE A 100 5.35 9.48 16.60
CA PHE A 100 6.10 10.54 17.27
C PHE A 100 5.85 11.92 16.65
N SER A 101 5.75 12.04 15.33
CA SER A 101 5.40 13.32 14.70
C SER A 101 4.00 13.77 15.11
N ASN A 102 3.03 12.85 15.16
CA ASN A 102 1.67 13.17 15.58
C ASN A 102 1.62 13.61 17.04
N LEU A 103 2.30 12.89 17.94
CA LEU A 103 2.41 13.27 19.34
C LEU A 103 3.10 14.62 19.53
N ALA A 104 4.08 14.96 18.70
CA ALA A 104 4.73 16.27 18.73
C ALA A 104 3.76 17.39 18.34
N ILE A 105 2.97 17.19 17.27
CA ILE A 105 1.94 18.14 16.83
C ILE A 105 0.86 18.28 17.92
N GLU A 106 0.41 17.18 18.51
CA GLU A 106 -0.63 17.20 19.54
C GLU A 106 -0.18 17.94 20.81
N ARG A 107 1.10 17.79 21.19
CA ARG A 107 1.70 18.61 22.26
C ARG A 107 1.75 20.09 21.89
N GLN A 108 2.01 20.45 20.63
CA GLN A 108 1.97 21.85 20.20
C GLN A 108 0.55 22.42 20.26
N ILE A 109 -0.45 21.66 19.82
CA ILE A 109 -1.87 22.05 19.92
C ILE A 109 -2.24 22.27 21.38
N SER A 110 -1.93 21.33 22.26
CA SER A 110 -2.22 21.46 23.69
C SER A 110 -1.56 22.68 24.34
N ARG A 111 -0.32 23.03 23.93
CA ARG A 111 0.33 24.26 24.38
C ARG A 111 -0.38 25.50 23.89
N LEU A 112 -0.74 25.55 22.60
CA LEU A 112 -1.48 26.67 22.03
C LEU A 112 -2.85 26.85 22.67
N ASP A 113 -3.55 25.76 22.99
CA ASP A 113 -4.83 25.82 23.68
C ASP A 113 -4.66 26.33 25.12
N GLN A 114 -3.60 25.92 25.81
CA GLN A 114 -3.28 26.43 27.14
C GLN A 114 -2.93 27.92 27.12
N GLU A 115 -2.13 28.37 26.15
CA GLU A 115 -1.81 29.78 25.92
C GLU A 115 -3.08 30.58 25.61
N ARG A 116 -3.95 30.06 24.73
CA ARG A 116 -5.24 30.69 24.44
C ARG A 116 -6.12 30.81 25.67
N SER A 117 -6.22 29.76 26.49
CA SER A 117 -6.97 29.81 27.74
C SER A 117 -6.41 30.88 28.69
N GLN A 118 -5.09 30.94 28.87
CA GLN A 118 -4.45 31.96 29.70
C GLN A 118 -4.71 33.37 29.18
N ILE A 119 -4.55 33.61 27.88
CA ILE A 119 -4.84 34.92 27.26
C ILE A 119 -6.32 35.27 27.43
N SER A 120 -7.22 34.30 27.25
CA SER A 120 -8.66 34.53 27.41
C SER A 120 -9.03 34.87 28.85
N GLU A 121 -8.36 34.24 29.82
CA GLU A 121 -8.55 34.52 31.24
C GLU A 121 -7.97 35.89 31.62
N GLU A 122 -6.76 36.22 31.16
CA GLU A 122 -6.16 37.54 31.36
C GLU A 122 -7.02 38.63 30.74
N LEU A 123 -7.57 38.40 29.54
CA LEU A 123 -8.49 39.33 28.90
C LEU A 123 -9.79 39.46 29.71
N ALA A 124 -10.36 38.36 30.19
CA ALA A 124 -11.53 38.40 31.06
C ALA A 124 -11.27 39.18 32.35
N GLN A 125 -10.10 39.03 32.97
CA GLN A 125 -9.70 39.79 34.15
C GLN A 125 -9.51 41.28 33.86
N LYS A 126 -8.82 41.63 32.76
CA LYS A 126 -8.58 43.03 32.36
C LYS A 126 -9.85 43.74 31.88
N THR A 127 -10.75 43.01 31.21
CA THR A 127 -12.04 43.52 30.74
C THR A 127 -13.13 43.40 31.81
N ASN A 128 -12.79 42.91 33.02
CA ASN A 128 -13.73 42.92 34.13
C ASN A 128 -13.99 44.36 34.59
N LEU A 129 -15.08 44.93 34.07
CA LEU A 129 -15.51 46.30 34.35
C LEU A 129 -15.79 46.53 35.84
N ASP A 130 -16.11 45.48 36.60
CA ASP A 130 -16.35 45.61 38.04
C ASP A 130 -15.06 45.83 38.83
N LEU A 131 -13.95 45.22 38.41
CA LEU A 131 -12.63 45.50 38.99
C LEU A 131 -12.19 46.93 38.70
N ILE A 132 -12.41 47.40 37.47
CA ILE A 132 -12.12 48.78 37.08
C ILE A 132 -12.99 49.76 37.89
N ARG A 133 -14.28 49.45 38.07
CA ARG A 133 -15.20 50.24 38.92
C ARG A 133 -14.71 50.33 40.36
N GLN A 134 -14.39 49.20 40.99
CA GLN A 134 -13.89 49.18 42.37
C GLN A 134 -12.59 49.97 42.51
N GLN A 135 -11.65 49.79 41.58
CA GLN A 135 -10.37 50.49 41.61
C GLN A 135 -10.54 52.01 41.39
N ALA A 136 -11.51 52.43 40.57
CA ALA A 136 -11.86 53.84 40.38
C ALA A 136 -12.49 54.45 41.64
N MET A 137 -13.36 53.72 42.34
CA MET A 137 -13.95 54.17 43.59
C MET A 137 -12.91 54.27 44.71
N ASP A 138 -12.11 53.22 44.91
CA ASP A 138 -11.20 53.12 46.05
C ASP A 138 -9.92 53.95 45.90
N LYS A 139 -9.35 54.01 44.68
CA LYS A 139 -8.07 54.72 44.47
C LYS A 139 -8.23 56.14 43.95
N LEU A 140 -9.27 56.41 43.15
CA LEU A 140 -9.50 57.73 42.57
C LEU A 140 -10.62 58.50 43.27
N GLY A 141 -11.33 57.88 44.23
CA GLY A 141 -12.44 58.53 44.93
C GLY A 141 -13.62 58.85 44.02
N LEU A 142 -13.72 58.18 42.86
CA LEU A 142 -14.80 58.40 41.91
C LEU A 142 -16.10 57.81 42.44
N GLN A 143 -17.23 58.47 42.16
CA GLN A 143 -18.56 58.02 42.55
C GLN A 143 -19.34 57.56 41.32
N ASP A 144 -20.24 56.58 41.48
CA ASP A 144 -21.07 56.11 40.36
C ASP A 144 -21.91 57.29 39.80
N PRO A 145 -21.98 57.43 38.46
CA PRO A 145 -22.70 58.54 37.83
C PRO A 145 -24.21 58.41 38.04
N ALA A 146 -24.89 59.56 38.14
CA ALA A 146 -26.35 59.60 38.15
C ALA A 146 -26.91 59.15 36.79
N GLY A 147 -28.10 58.53 36.76
CA GLY A 147 -28.70 57.98 35.54
C GLY A 147 -28.88 58.99 34.39
N SER A 148 -28.94 60.29 34.69
CA SER A 148 -28.98 61.37 33.69
C SER A 148 -27.67 61.60 32.94
N GLN A 149 -26.55 61.06 33.43
CA GLN A 149 -25.22 61.17 32.82
C GLN A 149 -24.82 59.91 32.01
N LEU A 150 -25.72 58.93 31.91
CA LEU A 150 -25.47 57.67 31.21
C LEU A 150 -25.78 57.80 29.71
N VAL A 151 -24.78 57.57 28.85
CA VAL A 151 -24.96 57.56 27.38
C VAL A 151 -24.79 56.13 26.88
N GLN A 152 -25.85 55.56 26.30
CA GLN A 152 -25.79 54.24 25.67
C GLN A 152 -25.25 54.36 24.24
N VAL A 153 -24.15 53.67 23.97
CA VAL A 153 -23.54 53.60 22.63
C VAL A 153 -23.86 52.24 22.02
N VAL A 154 -24.47 52.24 20.83
CA VAL A 154 -24.80 51.02 20.09
C VAL A 154 -23.59 50.60 19.26
N ILE A 155 -23.07 49.39 19.48
CA ILE A 155 -21.91 48.87 18.74
C ILE A 155 -22.40 48.22 17.43
N PRO A 156 -21.91 48.65 16.25
CA PRO A 156 -22.31 48.08 14.96
C PRO A 156 -21.77 46.64 14.79
N GLN A 157 -22.59 45.76 14.21
CA GLN A 157 -22.30 44.33 14.04
C GLN A 157 -21.23 44.02 12.96
N SER A 158 -20.71 45.02 12.25
CA SER A 158 -19.80 44.85 11.12
C SER A 158 -18.40 44.32 11.48
N ASP A 159 -17.99 44.44 12.75
CA ASP A 159 -16.66 44.04 13.22
C ASP A 159 -16.66 42.67 13.94
N ARG A 160 -17.69 41.85 13.72
CA ARG A 160 -17.79 40.54 14.37
C ARG A 160 -16.94 39.50 13.61
N ILE A 161 -15.90 39.00 14.28
CA ILE A 161 -15.10 37.88 13.78
C ILE A 161 -15.94 36.60 13.88
N ILE A 162 -16.35 36.06 12.73
CA ILE A 162 -17.04 34.76 12.64
C ILE A 162 -15.98 33.69 12.47
N PHE A 163 -15.76 32.86 13.49
CA PHE A 163 -14.90 31.69 13.38
C PHE A 163 -15.61 30.63 12.52
N ALA A 164 -15.01 30.30 11.37
CA ALA A 164 -15.45 29.17 10.57
C ALA A 164 -15.27 27.89 11.39
N GLN A 165 -16.37 27.24 11.74
CA GLN A 165 -16.35 25.96 12.41
C GLN A 165 -15.73 24.93 11.46
N PRO A 166 -14.71 24.14 11.89
CA PRO A 166 -14.09 23.16 11.01
C PRO A 166 -15.15 22.13 10.63
N SER A 167 -15.54 22.14 9.35
CA SER A 167 -16.42 21.15 8.76
C SER A 167 -15.80 19.77 8.98
N ALA A 168 -16.49 18.95 9.77
CA ALA A 168 -16.07 17.60 10.12
C ALA A 168 -15.93 16.75 8.84
N GLY A 169 -14.69 16.53 8.39
CA GLY A 169 -14.35 15.65 7.26
C GLY A 169 -14.59 14.16 7.51
N SER A 170 -15.39 13.80 8.52
CA SER A 170 -15.79 12.42 8.81
C SER A 170 -16.96 11.95 7.93
N THR A 171 -17.84 12.87 7.50
CA THR A 171 -19.04 12.50 6.73
C THR A 171 -18.73 12.04 5.30
N GLU A 172 -17.68 12.60 4.68
CA GLU A 172 -17.29 12.24 3.30
C GLU A 172 -16.71 10.83 3.22
N ASN A 173 -15.97 10.41 4.23
CA ASN A 173 -15.39 9.07 4.29
C ASN A 173 -16.47 8.00 4.55
N GLU A 174 -17.45 8.30 5.40
CA GLU A 174 -18.55 7.38 5.70
C GLU A 174 -19.48 7.20 4.48
N THR A 175 -19.77 8.28 3.75
CA THR A 175 -20.55 8.23 2.51
C THR A 175 -19.82 7.50 1.38
N PHE A 176 -18.50 7.69 1.25
CA PHE A 176 -17.69 6.94 0.29
C PHE A 176 -17.69 5.44 0.61
N LEU A 177 -17.44 5.03 1.86
CA LEU A 177 -17.43 3.63 2.26
C LEU A 177 -18.80 2.96 2.07
N ALA A 178 -19.89 3.66 2.38
CA ALA A 178 -21.25 3.17 2.13
C ALA A 178 -21.52 2.93 0.63
N SER A 179 -20.98 3.77 -0.25
CA SER A 179 -21.12 3.60 -1.70
C SER A 179 -20.35 2.38 -2.23
N VAL A 180 -19.14 2.14 -1.72
CA VAL A 180 -18.32 0.98 -2.09
C VAL A 180 -18.98 -0.31 -1.60
N TYR A 181 -19.49 -0.31 -0.36
CA TYR A 181 -20.19 -1.47 0.20
C TYR A 181 -21.40 -1.88 -0.66
N ARG A 182 -22.25 -0.92 -1.05
CA ARG A 182 -23.40 -1.18 -1.94
C ARG A 182 -22.99 -1.75 -3.29
N THR A 183 -21.89 -1.25 -3.85
CA THR A 183 -21.37 -1.72 -5.15
C THR A 183 -20.90 -3.17 -5.06
N VAL A 184 -20.18 -3.50 -3.99
CA VAL A 184 -19.69 -4.85 -3.72
C VAL A 184 -20.85 -5.81 -3.43
N GLU A 185 -21.82 -5.41 -2.61
CA GLU A 185 -23.01 -6.22 -2.33
C GLU A 185 -23.83 -6.49 -3.61
N GLY A 186 -24.00 -5.47 -4.47
CA GLY A 186 -24.65 -5.62 -5.76
C GLY A 186 -23.96 -6.65 -6.66
N TYR A 187 -22.63 -6.61 -6.73
CA TYR A 187 -21.84 -7.57 -7.50
C TYR A 187 -22.02 -9.01 -6.96
N PHE A 188 -21.90 -9.21 -5.65
CA PHE A 188 -22.08 -10.53 -5.05
C PHE A 188 -23.53 -11.05 -5.17
N LYS A 189 -24.53 -10.19 -5.09
CA LYS A 189 -25.93 -10.56 -5.28
C LYS A 189 -26.21 -10.97 -6.72
N SER A 190 -25.62 -10.30 -7.72
CA SER A 190 -25.73 -10.71 -9.12
C SER A 190 -25.07 -12.07 -9.41
N LEU A 191 -23.93 -12.36 -8.78
CA LEU A 191 -23.25 -13.65 -8.87
C LEU A 191 -24.10 -14.79 -8.28
N ASN A 192 -24.75 -14.53 -7.13
CA ASN A 192 -25.58 -15.55 -6.48
C ASN A 192 -26.90 -15.80 -7.23
N GLN A 193 -27.41 -14.83 -7.99
CA GLN A 193 -28.58 -15.03 -8.87
C GLN A 193 -28.24 -15.82 -10.13
N GLN A 194 -27.03 -15.66 -10.70
CA GLN A 194 -26.57 -16.51 -11.82
C GLN A 194 -26.35 -17.97 -11.40
N GLY A 195 -26.07 -18.24 -10.11
CA GLY A 195 -25.98 -19.61 -9.58
C GLY A 195 -27.33 -20.30 -9.34
N LYS A 196 -28.46 -19.57 -9.39
CA LYS A 196 -29.81 -20.10 -9.11
C LYS A 196 -30.63 -20.38 -10.38
N VAL A 197 -30.04 -20.17 -11.56
CA VAL A 197 -30.61 -20.49 -12.87
C VAL A 197 -29.83 -21.66 -13.48
N ASN A 198 -29.98 -22.84 -12.88
CA ASN A 198 -29.75 -24.14 -13.50
C ASN A 198 -30.59 -25.18 -12.76
#